data_AF-A0AA39TA28-F1
#
_entry.id   AF-A0AA39TA28-F1
#
_cell.length_a   1.000
_cell.length_b   1.000
_cell.length_c   1.000
_cell.angle_alpha   90.00
_cell.angle_beta   90.00
_cell.angle_gamma   90.00
#
_symmetry.space_group_name_H-M   'P 1'
#
loop_
_entity.id
_entity.type
_entity.pdbx_description
1 polymer ?
#
loop_
_entity_poly.entity_id
_entity_poly.type
_entity_poly.pdbx_seq_one_letter_code
_entity_poly.pdbx_strand_id
1 'polypeptide(L)'
;MMSDKIPGCGIRAQPYIDSRIKLLKKQYYAISEMLGPSASGFGWNDDLNCVVVEKIVFDEWVKFGKDCANGQCVLGFSETVKEIGNEDDQHNDDDPFYQSDELNGNVNMSSTNTPLTQSSQKDKKRSRNEDSIVDFLKHSVKEFGNMQTATSDSIRRFADCFQFEVDGGTRRIKVFDELKKIDGMTNAQQVKVGQLLVHDQANLDYFFTFDEEFKLDFLLSLLE
;
A
#
# COMPACT_ATOMS: atom_id res chain seq x y z
N MET A 1 2.94 -12.21 -7.94
CA MET A 1 2.61 -11.52 -6.68
C MET A 1 3.77 -11.65 -5.68
N MET A 2 3.77 -10.90 -4.57
CA MET A 2 4.85 -10.96 -3.55
C MET A 2 5.05 -12.38 -2.99
N SER A 3 3.96 -13.14 -2.86
CA SER A 3 3.93 -14.57 -2.51
C SER A 3 4.85 -15.44 -3.39
N ASP A 4 4.99 -15.10 -4.66
CA ASP A 4 5.75 -15.90 -5.64
C ASP A 4 7.24 -15.59 -5.56
N LYS A 5 7.58 -14.38 -5.09
CA LYS A 5 8.96 -13.92 -4.90
C LYS A 5 9.52 -14.29 -3.54
N ILE A 6 8.67 -14.35 -2.51
CA ILE A 6 9.05 -14.68 -1.14
C ILE A 6 8.03 -15.68 -0.58
N PRO A 7 8.18 -16.99 -0.85
CA PRO A 7 7.27 -17.99 -0.33
C PRO A 7 7.32 -18.02 1.20
N GLY A 8 6.15 -18.06 1.85
CA GLY A 8 6.03 -18.10 3.31
C GLY A 8 6.09 -16.75 4.03
N CYS A 9 6.18 -15.61 3.32
CA CYS A 9 6.20 -14.29 3.97
C CYS A 9 4.88 -13.90 4.67
N GLY A 10 3.77 -14.62 4.42
CA GLY A 10 2.46 -14.32 5.00
C GLY A 10 1.80 -13.02 4.50
N ILE A 11 2.52 -12.21 3.72
CA ILE A 11 2.04 -10.93 3.17
C ILE A 11 1.08 -11.22 2.02
N ARG A 12 -0.20 -10.93 2.24
CA ARG A 12 -1.26 -11.05 1.24
C ARG A 12 -1.78 -9.66 0.88
N ALA A 13 -1.73 -9.33 -0.41
CA ALA A 13 -2.29 -8.08 -0.93
C ALA A 13 -3.82 -8.06 -0.81
N GLN A 14 -4.46 -9.19 -1.11
CA GLN A 14 -5.88 -9.42 -0.90
C GLN A 14 -6.06 -10.44 0.22
N PRO A 15 -7.01 -10.27 1.14
CA PRO A 15 -8.09 -9.26 1.14
C PRO A 15 -7.72 -7.91 1.79
N TYR A 16 -6.49 -7.74 2.29
CA TYR A 16 -6.12 -6.62 3.15
C TYR A 16 -6.25 -5.23 2.48
N ILE A 17 -5.75 -5.08 1.24
CA ILE A 17 -5.86 -3.82 0.49
C ILE A 17 -7.34 -3.49 0.21
N ASP A 18 -8.14 -4.48 -0.18
CA ASP A 18 -9.55 -4.30 -0.49
C ASP A 18 -10.34 -3.90 0.77
N SER A 19 -10.05 -4.52 1.92
CA SER A 19 -10.62 -4.14 3.21
C SER A 19 -10.29 -2.70 3.59
N ARG A 20 -9.02 -2.27 3.44
CA ARG A 20 -8.60 -0.89 3.71
C ARG A 20 -9.25 0.12 2.76
N ILE A 21 -9.39 -0.20 1.48
CA ILE A 21 -10.11 0.65 0.52
C ILE A 21 -11.60 0.76 0.88
N LYS A 22 -12.23 -0.35 1.26
CA LYS A 22 -13.63 -0.38 1.68
C LYS A 22 -13.85 0.48 2.93
N LEU A 23 -12.95 0.38 3.90
CA LEU A 23 -12.96 1.22 5.10
C LEU A 23 -12.81 2.71 4.75
N LEU A 24 -11.87 3.05 3.88
CA LEU A 24 -11.67 4.44 3.44
C LEU A 24 -12.92 5.00 2.76
N LYS A 25 -13.56 4.23 1.88
CA LYS A 25 -14.84 4.61 1.25
C LYS A 25 -15.92 4.85 2.29
N LYS A 26 -16.06 3.96 3.28
CA LYS A 26 -17.04 4.09 4.38
C LYS A 26 -16.83 5.39 5.16
N GLN A 27 -15.58 5.71 5.51
CA GLN A 27 -15.24 6.96 6.21
C GLN A 27 -15.53 8.20 5.35
N TYR A 28 -15.20 8.15 4.06
CA TYR A 28 -15.50 9.23 3.13
C TYR A 28 -17.00 9.52 3.04
N TYR A 29 -17.82 8.48 2.87
CA TYR A 29 -19.28 8.64 2.80
C TYR A 29 -19.82 9.31 4.07
N ALA A 30 -19.36 8.89 5.26
CA ALA A 30 -19.77 9.51 6.51
C ALA A 30 -19.41 11.01 6.57
N ILE A 31 -18.19 11.38 6.16
CA ILE A 31 -17.77 12.79 6.11
C ILE A 31 -18.60 13.58 5.09
N SER A 32 -18.90 12.99 3.93
CA SER A 32 -19.72 13.62 2.89
C SER A 32 -21.15 13.89 3.37
N GLU A 33 -21.72 12.99 4.18
CA GLU A 33 -23.04 13.15 4.79
C GLU A 33 -23.03 14.25 5.87
N MET A 34 -22.01 14.24 6.74
CA MET A 34 -21.82 15.29 7.75
C MET A 34 -21.65 16.68 7.13
N LEU A 35 -21.00 16.79 5.97
CA LEU A 35 -20.82 18.06 5.26
C LEU A 35 -21.94 18.35 4.25
N GLY A 36 -22.93 17.47 4.19
CA GLY A 36 -24.07 17.57 3.30
C GLY A 36 -25.11 18.60 3.75
N PRO A 37 -26.04 18.99 2.86
CA PRO A 37 -27.06 20.00 3.15
C PRO A 37 -28.01 19.60 4.29
N SER A 38 -28.13 18.30 4.58
CA SER A 38 -28.99 17.76 5.65
C SER A 38 -28.34 17.82 7.03
N ALA A 39 -27.01 18.01 7.12
CA ALA A 39 -26.25 18.05 8.36
C ALA A 39 -25.83 19.50 8.67
N SER A 40 -26.78 20.26 9.24
CA SER A 40 -26.55 21.62 9.72
C SER A 40 -25.56 21.64 10.90
N GLY A 41 -24.62 22.59 10.90
CA GLY A 41 -23.69 22.83 12.02
C GLY A 41 -22.34 22.15 11.92
N PHE A 42 -22.14 21.31 10.90
CA PHE A 42 -20.84 20.76 10.55
C PHE A 42 -20.09 21.67 9.56
N GLY A 43 -18.79 21.80 9.78
CA GLY A 43 -17.86 22.53 8.93
C GLY A 43 -16.61 21.71 8.65
N TRP A 44 -15.86 22.14 7.66
CA TRP A 44 -14.55 21.57 7.33
C TRP A 44 -13.47 22.60 7.67
N ASN A 45 -12.37 22.15 8.27
CA ASN A 45 -11.18 22.94 8.52
C ASN A 45 -10.07 22.45 7.58
N ASP A 46 -9.73 23.28 6.60
CA ASP A 46 -8.72 22.97 5.58
C ASP A 46 -7.28 22.93 6.15
N ASP A 47 -6.98 23.71 7.18
CA ASP A 47 -5.63 23.75 7.78
C ASP A 47 -5.33 22.48 8.57
N LEU A 48 -6.34 21.94 9.25
CA LEU A 48 -6.22 20.74 10.09
C LEU A 48 -6.71 19.46 9.39
N ASN A 49 -7.26 19.60 8.17
CA ASN A 49 -7.88 18.53 7.40
C ASN A 49 -8.89 17.71 8.23
N CYS A 50 -9.79 18.39 8.94
CA CYS A 50 -10.75 17.74 9.84
C CYS A 50 -12.14 18.39 9.83
N VAL A 51 -13.14 17.58 10.22
CA VAL A 51 -14.51 18.07 10.44
C VAL A 51 -14.56 18.81 11.77
N VAL A 52 -15.11 20.02 11.74
CA VAL A 52 -15.32 20.87 12.91
C VAL A 52 -16.81 21.02 13.16
N VAL A 53 -17.23 20.77 14.39
CA VAL A 53 -18.63 20.82 14.79
C VAL A 53 -18.71 21.15 16.28
N GLU A 54 -19.79 21.83 16.68
CA GLU A 54 -20.09 22.02 18.09
C GLU A 54 -20.45 20.68 18.73
N LYS A 55 -19.92 20.41 19.93
CA LYS A 55 -20.13 19.13 20.62
C LYS A 55 -21.62 18.75 20.73
N ILE A 56 -22.50 19.72 20.99
CA ILE A 56 -23.94 19.51 21.14
C ILE A 56 -24.56 19.03 19.81
N VAL A 57 -24.19 19.66 18.69
CA VAL A 57 -24.65 19.27 17.35
C VAL A 57 -24.15 17.87 16.99
N PHE A 58 -22.91 17.54 17.34
CA PHE A 58 -22.38 16.20 17.14
C PHE A 58 -23.12 15.15 17.97
N ASP A 59 -23.33 15.41 19.26
CA ASP A 59 -24.03 14.48 20.17
C ASP A 59 -25.50 14.26 19.74
N GLU A 60 -26.16 15.29 19.19
CA GLU A 60 -27.50 15.19 18.61
C GLU A 60 -27.50 14.41 17.29
N TRP A 61 -26.55 14.68 16.39
CA TRP A 61 -26.41 13.97 15.13
C TRP A 61 -26.14 12.47 15.34
N VAL A 62 -25.30 12.11 16.30
CA VAL A 62 -25.02 10.70 16.67
C VAL A 62 -26.28 10.01 17.21
N LYS A 63 -27.14 10.73 17.94
CA LYS A 63 -28.43 10.19 18.40
C LYS A 63 -29.41 10.00 17.24
N PHE A 64 -29.49 10.97 16.32
CA PHE A 64 -30.37 10.91 15.17
C PHE A 64 -29.95 9.82 14.16
N GLY A 65 -28.64 9.65 13.96
CA GLY A 65 -28.08 8.57 13.12
C GLY A 65 -28.32 7.16 13.69
N LYS A 66 -28.66 7.04 14.98
CA LYS A 66 -29.03 5.79 15.63
C LYS A 66 -30.49 5.38 15.37
N ASP A 67 -31.37 6.34 15.06
CA ASP A 67 -32.82 6.16 14.89
C ASP A 67 -33.29 6.21 13.42
N CYS A 68 -32.39 6.10 12.44
CA CYS A 68 -32.75 5.89 11.03
C CYS A 68 -33.29 4.46 10.81
N ALA A 69 -34.53 4.22 11.24
CA ALA A 69 -35.27 2.96 11.12
C ALA A 69 -35.61 2.51 9.68
N ASN A 70 -35.08 3.17 8.63
CA ASN A 70 -35.45 2.90 7.23
C ASN A 70 -34.26 2.53 6.32
N GLY A 71 -33.29 1.77 6.83
CA GLY A 71 -32.56 0.82 5.97
C GLY A 71 -31.25 1.27 5.32
N GLN A 72 -30.58 2.31 5.81
CA GLN A 72 -29.19 2.57 5.41
C GLN A 72 -28.40 3.25 6.54
N CYS A 73 -28.15 2.52 7.63
CA CYS A 73 -27.26 2.97 8.69
C CYS A 73 -25.91 2.26 8.54
N VAL A 74 -24.92 3.00 8.04
CA VAL A 74 -23.52 2.57 8.04
C VAL A 74 -23.08 2.47 9.50
N LEU A 75 -22.72 1.25 9.95
CA LEU A 75 -22.16 0.95 11.27
C LEU A 75 -21.34 2.13 11.81
N GLY A 76 -21.81 2.72 12.91
CA GLY A 76 -21.40 4.02 13.40
C GLY A 76 -19.89 4.20 13.44
N PHE A 77 -19.44 5.40 13.07
CA PHE A 77 -18.04 5.83 13.08
C PHE A 77 -17.29 5.45 14.38
N SER A 78 -17.99 5.48 15.52
CA SER A 78 -17.44 5.09 16.83
C SER A 78 -17.14 3.59 16.98
N GLU A 79 -17.83 2.70 16.27
CA GLU A 79 -17.57 1.24 16.28
C GLU A 79 -16.28 0.97 15.49
N THR A 80 -16.14 1.65 14.35
CA THR A 80 -15.04 1.45 13.40
C THR A 80 -13.69 1.98 13.93
N VAL A 81 -13.70 3.06 14.72
CA VAL A 81 -12.48 3.59 15.37
C VAL A 81 -11.94 2.64 16.45
N LYS A 82 -12.80 1.81 17.07
CA LYS A 82 -12.37 0.81 18.05
C LYS A 82 -11.77 -0.44 17.40
N GLU A 83 -12.17 -0.79 16.18
CA GLU A 83 -11.60 -1.92 15.42
C GLU A 83 -10.16 -1.65 14.96
N ILE A 84 -9.78 -0.39 14.71
CA ILE A 84 -8.40 -0.03 14.29
C ILE A 84 -7.34 -0.40 15.36
N GLY A 85 -7.74 -0.49 16.65
CA GLY A 85 -6.84 -0.86 17.74
C GLY A 85 -6.77 -2.37 18.02
N ASN A 86 -7.69 -3.16 17.46
CA ASN A 86 -7.88 -4.57 17.80
C ASN A 86 -8.03 -5.41 16.51
N GLU A 87 -7.04 -5.40 15.63
CA GLU A 87 -6.95 -6.39 14.54
C GLU A 87 -6.17 -7.62 15.06
N ASP A 88 -6.80 -8.39 15.95
CA ASP A 88 -6.44 -9.81 16.16
C ASP A 88 -7.23 -10.65 15.14
N ASP A 89 -6.53 -11.62 14.55
CA ASP A 89 -6.95 -12.51 13.46
C ASP A 89 -8.27 -13.25 13.71
N GLN A 90 -9.42 -12.66 13.35
CA GLN A 90 -10.65 -13.43 13.16
C GLN A 90 -11.46 -12.99 11.94
N HIS A 91 -11.27 -13.77 10.87
CA HIS A 91 -12.13 -13.85 9.69
C HIS A 91 -13.57 -14.15 10.12
N ASN A 92 -14.51 -13.30 9.73
CA ASN A 92 -15.90 -13.70 9.53
C ASN A 92 -16.29 -13.25 8.11
N ASP A 93 -16.53 -14.22 7.24
CA ASP A 93 -16.91 -14.03 5.83
C ASP A 93 -18.41 -13.74 5.63
N ASP A 94 -19.11 -13.30 6.68
CA ASP A 94 -20.54 -12.98 6.62
C ASP A 94 -20.76 -11.46 6.76
N ASP A 95 -20.45 -10.71 5.70
CA ASP A 95 -20.88 -9.31 5.56
C ASP A 95 -22.19 -9.25 4.74
N PRO A 96 -23.32 -8.70 5.27
CA PRO A 96 -24.65 -8.79 4.65
C PRO A 96 -24.84 -7.95 3.37
N PHE A 97 -23.78 -7.34 2.83
CA PHE A 97 -23.89 -6.33 1.77
C PHE A 97 -23.29 -6.73 0.42
N TYR A 98 -23.18 -8.02 0.11
CA TYR A 98 -23.14 -8.47 -1.29
C TYR A 98 -24.53 -8.26 -1.92
N GLN A 99 -24.89 -7.01 -2.18
CA GLN A 99 -25.94 -6.67 -3.12
C GLN A 99 -25.30 -5.90 -4.27
N SER A 100 -25.03 -6.66 -5.32
CA SER A 100 -24.72 -6.17 -6.65
C SER A 100 -25.95 -5.46 -7.22
N ASP A 101 -26.09 -4.16 -6.98
CA ASP A 101 -27.08 -3.35 -7.69
C ASP A 101 -26.37 -2.52 -8.77
N GLU A 102 -26.39 -3.06 -9.99
CA GLU A 102 -26.28 -2.27 -11.22
C GLU A 102 -27.47 -1.29 -11.27
N LEU A 103 -27.27 -0.04 -10.84
CA LEU A 103 -28.27 1.01 -11.06
C LEU A 103 -27.94 1.81 -12.31
N ASN A 104 -28.42 1.25 -13.42
CA ASN A 104 -28.75 1.98 -14.64
C ASN A 104 -30.14 2.61 -14.45
N GLY A 105 -30.32 3.92 -14.64
CA GLY A 105 -31.66 4.52 -14.57
C GLY A 105 -31.69 6.05 -14.51
N ASN A 106 -31.97 6.66 -15.66
CA ASN A 106 -32.31 8.08 -15.86
C ASN A 106 -33.25 8.63 -14.78
N VAL A 107 -32.90 9.76 -14.18
CA VAL A 107 -33.84 10.58 -13.40
C VAL A 107 -34.34 11.72 -14.27
N ASN A 108 -35.55 11.56 -14.78
CA ASN A 108 -36.32 12.59 -15.47
C ASN A 108 -37.09 13.39 -14.39
N MET A 109 -36.68 14.64 -14.15
CA MET A 109 -37.33 15.54 -13.19
C MET A 109 -38.56 16.19 -13.83
N SER A 110 -39.75 15.91 -13.30
CA SER A 110 -40.96 16.69 -13.62
C SER A 110 -41.30 17.60 -12.44
N SER A 111 -41.35 18.90 -12.73
CA SER A 111 -41.71 19.98 -11.81
C SER A 111 -43.20 19.98 -11.49
N THR A 112 -43.54 20.35 -10.26
CA THR A 112 -44.88 20.87 -9.95
C THR A 112 -44.75 22.08 -9.03
N ASN A 113 -45.27 23.22 -9.51
CA ASN A 113 -45.33 24.53 -8.84
C ASN A 113 -46.56 24.62 -7.93
N THR A 114 -46.49 25.34 -6.80
CA THR A 114 -47.33 26.52 -6.40
C THR A 114 -47.01 27.05 -4.97
N PRO A 115 -47.41 28.29 -4.54
CA PRO A 115 -46.43 29.29 -4.09
C PRO A 115 -46.75 30.04 -2.75
N LEU A 116 -45.88 31.02 -2.42
CA LEU A 116 -45.99 32.14 -1.46
C LEU A 116 -45.71 31.80 0.02
N THR A 117 -44.81 32.48 0.75
CA THR A 117 -44.78 33.93 1.02
C THR A 117 -43.41 34.38 1.55
N GLN A 118 -43.12 35.67 1.37
CA GLN A 118 -41.84 36.34 1.55
C GLN A 118 -41.42 36.52 3.02
N SER A 119 -40.15 36.25 3.31
CA SER A 119 -39.38 36.96 4.34
C SER A 119 -37.94 37.07 3.85
N SER A 120 -37.49 38.30 3.66
CA SER A 120 -36.13 38.62 3.20
C SER A 120 -35.12 38.28 4.28
N GLN A 121 -34.41 37.17 4.13
CA GLN A 121 -33.05 37.04 4.65
C GLN A 121 -32.12 36.77 3.47
N LYS A 122 -31.06 37.58 3.37
CA LYS A 122 -30.00 37.40 2.38
C LYS A 122 -29.29 36.10 2.71
N ASP A 123 -29.72 35.01 2.09
CA ASP A 123 -28.97 33.78 2.06
C ASP A 123 -27.64 34.07 1.36
N LYS A 124 -26.57 34.15 2.17
CA LYS A 124 -25.22 33.98 1.65
C LYS A 124 -25.16 32.57 1.09
N LYS A 125 -25.34 32.46 -0.23
CA LYS A 125 -25.11 31.27 -1.03
C LYS A 125 -23.74 30.70 -0.64
N ARG A 126 -23.71 29.68 0.23
CA ARG A 126 -22.47 28.99 0.61
C ARG A 126 -22.01 28.25 -0.64
N SER A 127 -20.88 28.70 -1.19
CA SER A 127 -20.21 28.06 -2.33
C SER A 127 -20.02 26.58 -2.02
N ARG A 128 -20.36 25.71 -2.99
CA ARG A 128 -20.15 24.26 -2.93
C ARG A 128 -18.67 24.00 -2.64
N ASN A 129 -18.38 23.23 -1.60
CA ASN A 129 -17.01 22.89 -1.16
C ASN A 129 -16.63 21.43 -1.51
N GLU A 130 -17.44 20.75 -2.35
CA GLU A 130 -17.15 19.39 -2.84
C GLU A 130 -15.79 19.31 -3.53
N ASP A 131 -15.43 20.34 -4.29
CA ASP A 131 -14.17 20.40 -5.03
C ASP A 131 -12.95 20.35 -4.08
N SER A 132 -13.01 21.00 -2.90
CA SER A 132 -11.90 21.00 -1.92
C SER A 132 -11.60 19.61 -1.37
N ILE A 133 -12.64 18.82 -1.07
CA ILE A 133 -12.49 17.46 -0.54
C ILE A 133 -11.96 16.51 -1.61
N VAL A 134 -12.45 16.65 -2.84
CA VAL A 134 -11.96 15.85 -3.99
C VAL A 134 -10.50 16.17 -4.30
N ASP A 135 -10.11 17.44 -4.25
CA ASP A 135 -8.72 17.87 -4.44
C ASP A 135 -7.80 17.34 -3.32
N PHE A 136 -8.26 17.36 -2.07
CA PHE A 136 -7.54 16.75 -0.95
C PHE A 136 -7.32 15.24 -1.18
N LEU A 137 -8.37 14.50 -1.52
CA LEU A 137 -8.25 13.06 -1.79
C LEU A 137 -7.29 12.77 -2.94
N LYS A 138 -7.34 13.58 -3.99
CA LYS A 138 -6.42 13.46 -5.13
C LYS A 138 -4.98 13.70 -4.71
N HIS A 139 -4.73 14.68 -3.85
CA HIS A 139 -3.41 14.95 -3.28
C HIS A 139 -2.93 13.79 -2.40
N SER A 140 -3.76 13.30 -1.48
CA SER A 140 -3.42 12.18 -0.59
C SER A 140 -3.13 10.88 -1.34
N VAL A 141 -3.91 10.55 -2.38
CA VAL A 141 -3.66 9.37 -3.22
C VAL A 141 -2.35 9.52 -3.99
N LYS A 142 -2.03 10.73 -4.47
CA LYS A 142 -0.77 11.00 -5.16
C LYS A 142 0.44 10.83 -4.21
N GLU A 143 0.36 11.39 -3.00
CA GLU A 143 1.42 11.24 -1.99
C GLU A 143 1.61 9.78 -1.58
N PHE A 144 0.53 9.03 -1.41
CA PHE A 144 0.60 7.58 -1.17
C PHE A 144 1.27 6.85 -2.35
N GLY A 145 0.92 7.21 -3.59
CA GLY A 145 1.55 6.65 -4.79
C GLY A 145 3.07 6.92 -4.85
N ASN A 146 3.51 8.11 -4.46
CA ASN A 146 4.92 8.47 -4.37
C ASN A 146 5.64 7.62 -3.33
N MET A 147 5.08 7.52 -2.12
CA MET A 147 5.63 6.70 -1.03
C MET A 147 5.69 5.22 -1.39
N GLN A 148 4.66 4.69 -2.05
CA GLN A 148 4.63 3.30 -2.52
C GLN A 148 5.71 3.04 -3.57
N THR A 149 5.98 4.00 -4.46
CA THR A 149 7.06 3.91 -5.45
C THR A 149 8.42 3.85 -4.75
N ALA A 150 8.69 4.77 -3.82
CA ALA A 150 9.94 4.78 -3.05
C ALA A 150 10.14 3.50 -2.22
N THR A 151 9.06 2.97 -1.64
CA THR A 151 9.06 1.70 -0.90
C THR A 151 9.37 0.52 -1.84
N SER A 152 8.73 0.48 -3.01
CA SER A 152 8.94 -0.57 -4.01
C SER A 152 10.37 -0.58 -4.54
N ASP A 153 10.96 0.59 -4.77
CA ASP A 153 12.36 0.73 -5.18
C ASP A 153 13.32 0.22 -4.10
N SER A 154 13.01 0.49 -2.82
CA SER A 154 13.81 0.00 -1.70
C SER A 154 13.73 -1.53 -1.59
N ILE A 155 12.54 -2.11 -1.73
CA ILE A 155 12.33 -3.57 -1.78
C ILE A 155 13.10 -4.19 -2.95
N ARG A 156 13.10 -3.54 -4.13
CA ARG A 156 13.87 -4.00 -5.29
C ARG A 156 15.36 -4.05 -4.98
N ARG A 157 15.93 -2.99 -4.37
CA ARG A 157 17.35 -2.97 -3.98
C ARG A 157 17.69 -4.10 -3.00
N PHE A 158 16.82 -4.39 -2.04
CA PHE A 158 17.01 -5.54 -1.14
C PHE A 158 16.99 -6.88 -1.88
N ALA A 159 16.06 -7.06 -2.83
CA ALA A 159 16.00 -8.26 -3.65
C ALA A 159 17.30 -8.46 -4.46
N ASP A 160 17.86 -7.39 -5.02
CA ASP A 160 19.13 -7.43 -5.74
C ASP A 160 20.29 -7.84 -4.81
N CYS A 161 20.31 -7.39 -3.54
CA CYS A 161 21.30 -7.84 -2.54
C CYS A 161 21.19 -9.33 -2.24
N PHE A 162 19.98 -9.87 -2.08
CA PHE A 162 19.80 -11.31 -1.87
C PHE A 162 20.24 -12.12 -3.08
N GLN A 163 19.93 -11.65 -4.29
CA GLN A 163 20.37 -12.30 -5.51
C GLN A 163 21.90 -12.30 -5.62
N PHE A 164 22.55 -11.18 -5.31
CA PHE A 164 24.01 -11.09 -5.28
C PHE A 164 24.64 -12.11 -4.31
N GLU A 165 24.07 -12.28 -3.11
CA GLU A 165 24.55 -13.27 -2.14
C GLU A 165 24.33 -14.71 -2.62
N VAL A 166 23.17 -15.00 -3.22
CA VAL A 166 22.87 -16.32 -3.81
C VAL A 166 23.84 -16.64 -4.95
N ASP A 167 24.12 -15.67 -5.82
CA ASP A 167 25.06 -15.82 -6.93
C ASP A 167 26.49 -16.00 -6.41
N GLY A 168 26.89 -15.26 -5.37
CA GLY A 168 28.16 -15.41 -4.68
C GLY A 168 28.33 -16.81 -4.06
N GLY A 169 27.29 -17.31 -3.38
CA GLY A 169 27.27 -18.69 -2.88
C GLY A 169 27.40 -19.72 -3.99
N THR A 170 26.70 -19.51 -5.12
CA THR A 170 26.78 -20.38 -6.30
C THR A 170 28.20 -20.38 -6.89
N ARG A 171 28.86 -19.23 -6.97
CA ARG A 171 30.26 -19.12 -7.41
C ARG A 171 31.19 -19.89 -6.48
N ARG A 172 31.07 -19.73 -5.15
CA ARG A 172 31.87 -20.45 -4.14
C ARG A 172 31.78 -21.96 -4.31
N ILE A 173 30.59 -22.49 -4.57
CA ILE A 173 30.38 -23.94 -4.80
C ILE A 173 31.07 -24.40 -6.08
N LYS A 174 31.03 -23.59 -7.15
CA LYS A 174 31.58 -23.95 -8.48
C LYS A 174 33.10 -23.80 -8.61
N VAL A 175 33.77 -23.09 -7.69
CA VAL A 175 35.22 -22.80 -7.79
C VAL A 175 36.02 -24.05 -8.13
N PHE A 176 35.84 -25.13 -7.37
CA PHE A 176 36.67 -26.31 -7.53
C PHE A 176 36.43 -27.04 -8.86
N ASP A 177 35.21 -26.98 -9.39
CA ASP A 177 34.90 -27.54 -10.71
C ASP A 177 35.54 -26.73 -11.84
N GLU A 178 35.64 -25.40 -11.70
CA GLU A 178 36.37 -24.56 -12.65
C GLU A 178 37.89 -24.77 -12.55
N LEU A 179 38.46 -24.86 -11.34
CA LEU A 179 39.89 -25.10 -11.16
C LEU A 179 40.36 -26.43 -11.76
N LYS A 180 39.50 -27.45 -11.80
CA LYS A 180 39.79 -28.75 -12.43
C LYS A 180 39.92 -28.68 -13.95
N LYS A 181 39.30 -27.69 -14.60
CA LYS A 181 39.37 -27.53 -16.07
C LYS A 181 40.67 -26.87 -16.52
N ILE A 182 41.41 -26.27 -15.60
CA ILE A 182 42.64 -25.53 -15.88
C ILE A 182 43.81 -26.51 -15.83
N ASP A 183 44.43 -26.72 -16.99
CA ASP A 183 45.67 -27.47 -17.10
C ASP A 183 46.86 -26.66 -16.53
N GLY A 184 47.88 -27.35 -16.02
CA GLY A 184 49.11 -26.72 -15.53
C GLY A 184 49.18 -26.42 -14.03
N MET A 185 48.14 -26.76 -13.26
CA MET A 185 48.19 -26.72 -11.79
C MET A 185 48.31 -28.10 -11.15
N THR A 186 49.04 -28.20 -10.04
CA THR A 186 49.04 -29.38 -9.18
C THR A 186 47.81 -29.41 -8.27
N ASN A 187 47.41 -30.60 -7.79
CA ASN A 187 46.30 -30.75 -6.84
C ASN A 187 46.48 -29.90 -5.57
N ALA A 188 47.72 -29.77 -5.08
CA ALA A 188 48.02 -28.97 -3.90
C ALA A 188 47.81 -27.46 -4.14
N GLN A 189 48.22 -26.97 -5.33
CA GLN A 189 47.98 -25.59 -5.74
C GLN A 189 46.48 -25.32 -5.92
N GLN A 190 45.74 -26.22 -6.57
CA GLN A 190 44.29 -26.10 -6.73
C GLN A 190 43.55 -25.96 -5.40
N VAL A 191 43.92 -26.78 -4.40
CA VAL A 191 43.32 -26.68 -3.06
C VAL A 191 43.65 -25.34 -2.40
N LYS A 192 44.91 -24.89 -2.48
CA LYS A 192 45.36 -23.64 -1.86
C LYS A 192 44.70 -22.41 -2.50
N VAL A 193 44.66 -22.34 -3.83
CA VAL A 193 43.99 -21.25 -4.55
C VAL A 193 42.48 -21.28 -4.34
N GLY A 194 41.86 -22.45 -4.34
CA GLY A 194 40.44 -22.60 -4.04
C GLY A 194 40.06 -22.03 -2.67
N GLN A 195 40.90 -22.25 -1.65
CA GLN A 195 40.72 -21.64 -0.33
C GLN A 195 40.85 -20.11 -0.38
N LEU A 196 41.87 -19.58 -1.08
CA LEU A 196 42.07 -18.14 -1.21
C LEU A 196 40.89 -17.46 -1.91
N LEU A 197 40.38 -18.03 -3.01
CA LEU A 197 39.23 -17.51 -3.73
C LEU A 197 37.94 -17.56 -2.90
N VAL A 198 37.68 -18.64 -2.17
CA VAL A 198 36.46 -18.73 -1.35
C VAL A 198 36.49 -17.74 -0.18
N HIS A 199 37.66 -17.42 0.35
CA HIS A 199 37.83 -16.43 1.42
C HIS A 199 37.79 -14.98 0.93
N ASP A 200 38.17 -14.73 -0.32
CA ASP A 200 38.17 -13.40 -0.92
C ASP A 200 37.13 -13.28 -2.04
N GLN A 201 35.99 -12.67 -1.69
CA GLN A 201 34.88 -12.48 -2.60
C GLN A 201 35.23 -11.60 -3.81
N ALA A 202 36.14 -10.63 -3.67
CA ALA A 202 36.52 -9.78 -4.80
C ALA A 202 37.35 -10.57 -5.81
N ASN A 203 38.31 -11.37 -5.33
CA ASN A 203 39.11 -12.25 -6.19
C ASN A 203 38.26 -13.37 -6.80
N LEU A 204 37.28 -13.90 -6.07
CA LEU A 204 36.29 -14.84 -6.60
C LEU A 204 35.50 -14.22 -7.76
N ASP A 205 34.92 -13.06 -7.54
CA ASP A 205 34.10 -12.39 -8.53
C ASP A 205 34.95 -12.05 -9.76
N TYR A 206 36.17 -11.57 -9.56
CA TYR A 206 37.11 -11.28 -10.63
C TYR A 206 37.54 -12.54 -11.41
N PHE A 207 37.78 -13.66 -10.72
CA PHE A 207 38.09 -14.95 -11.34
C PHE A 207 37.02 -15.39 -12.36
N PHE A 208 35.75 -15.21 -12.01
CA PHE A 208 34.63 -15.57 -12.89
C PHE A 208 34.41 -14.58 -14.04
N THR A 209 35.18 -13.49 -14.15
CA THR A 209 35.18 -12.57 -15.31
C THR A 209 36.19 -12.94 -16.38
N PHE A 210 37.17 -13.80 -16.08
CA PHE A 210 38.23 -14.15 -17.03
C PHE A 210 37.80 -15.22 -18.03
N ASP A 211 38.24 -15.05 -19.28
CA ASP A 211 38.31 -16.13 -20.26
C ASP A 211 39.35 -17.17 -19.82
N GLU A 212 39.18 -18.43 -20.24
CA GLU A 212 40.00 -19.57 -19.80
C GLU A 212 41.52 -19.34 -19.98
N GLU A 213 41.91 -18.58 -21.01
CA GLU A 213 43.31 -18.29 -21.35
C GLU A 213 44.05 -17.47 -20.27
N PHE A 214 43.33 -16.63 -19.51
CA PHE A 214 43.93 -15.74 -18.51
C PHE A 214 43.84 -16.28 -17.08
N LYS A 215 43.03 -17.32 -16.86
CA LYS A 215 42.78 -17.84 -15.52
C LYS A 215 44.04 -18.41 -14.88
N LEU A 216 44.87 -19.15 -15.62
CA LEU A 216 46.07 -19.78 -15.05
C LEU A 216 47.05 -18.74 -14.48
N ASP A 217 47.36 -17.69 -15.25
CA ASP A 217 48.28 -16.62 -14.82
C ASP A 217 47.77 -15.90 -13.58
N PHE A 218 46.46 -15.58 -13.54
CA PHE A 218 45.84 -14.99 -12.37
C PHE A 218 45.94 -15.90 -11.13
N LEU A 219 45.63 -17.19 -11.27
CA LEU A 219 45.68 -18.13 -10.14
C LEU A 219 47.11 -18.38 -9.63
N LEU A 220 48.10 -18.35 -10.52
CA LEU A 220 49.51 -18.40 -10.13
C LEU A 220 49.93 -17.15 -9.36
N SER A 221 49.45 -15.96 -9.77
CA SER A 221 49.74 -14.72 -9.04
C SER A 221 49.16 -14.70 -7.61
N LEU A 222 48.10 -15.47 -7.33
CA LEU A 222 47.56 -15.64 -5.97
C LEU A 222 48.40 -16.56 -5.07
N LEU A 223 49.35 -17.30 -5.64
CA LEU A 223 50.20 -18.25 -4.92
C LEU A 223 51.59 -17.72 -4.58
N GLU A 224 52.00 -16.62 -5.24
CA GLU A 224 53.22 -15.85 -4.93
C GLU A 224 53.10 -15.12 -3.59
#